data_AF-A0A845MR18-F1
#
_entry.id   AF-A0A845MR18-F1
#
_cell.length_a   1.000
_cell.length_b   1.000
_cell.length_c   1.000
_cell.angle_alpha   90.00
_cell.angle_beta   90.00
_cell.angle_gamma   90.00
#
_symmetry.space_group_name_H-M   'P 1'
#
loop_
_entity.id
_entity.type
_entity.pdbx_description
1 polymer ?
#
loop_
_entity_poly.entity_id
_entity_poly.type
_entity_poly.pdbx_seq_one_letter_code
_entity_poly.pdbx_strand_id
1 'polypeptide(L)'
;MNSVDIIYRIKLDQDRLETFNFRLDEDTFDLIGEEVPDPPRWTELEYSQCGHCPLSSEEHSHCPLALQMHSIVDRFHDTRSIDEVVVEVITDERRIRQKTGLQRVVASMLDLIYPICGCPKTAFMKPLARFHLPLCSEEETVFRVTGMYLLAQYFLSRTATGKGRIEFDGLTGIYNDLHTLNTAVARRLQSATSSDSTKNAITLMDMYSTLVPLLLEDELVEMRGFFQAYLPEDSEKPQVLSNYLEKAKAFSMDLENLELTPKDDELEDNDGVPEWIKAAKGELVEAPPEPVEDEAKDEPEEKDDSPFITSDGLKLELTPMEEKASDEDEEVPPGQ
;
A
#
# COMPACT_ATOMS: atom_id res chain seq x y z
N MET A 1 -21.94 -5.93 -18.34
CA MET A 1 -20.74 -5.98 -17.50
C MET A 1 -21.19 -6.41 -16.13
N ASN A 2 -20.56 -7.44 -15.59
CA ASN A 2 -20.73 -7.76 -14.19
C ASN A 2 -19.92 -6.76 -13.36
N SER A 3 -20.33 -6.50 -12.13
CA SER A 3 -19.63 -5.58 -11.23
C SER A 3 -19.55 -6.16 -9.82
N VAL A 4 -18.47 -5.83 -9.13
CA VAL A 4 -18.36 -6.00 -7.69
C VAL A 4 -18.77 -4.70 -7.02
N ASP A 5 -19.81 -4.74 -6.20
CA ASP A 5 -20.36 -3.55 -5.54
C ASP A 5 -19.90 -3.48 -4.08
N ILE A 6 -19.34 -2.34 -3.69
CA ILE A 6 -18.96 -2.03 -2.31
C ILE A 6 -19.67 -0.74 -1.91
N ILE A 7 -20.52 -0.84 -0.87
CA ILE A 7 -21.37 0.27 -0.44
C ILE A 7 -20.94 0.73 0.95
N TYR A 8 -20.62 2.02 1.08
CA TYR A 8 -20.40 2.68 2.36
C TYR A 8 -21.64 3.49 2.73
N ARG A 9 -22.19 3.24 3.91
CA ARG A 9 -23.28 4.01 4.51
C ARG A 9 -22.78 4.64 5.80
N ILE A 10 -22.72 5.96 5.84
CA ILE A 10 -22.08 6.73 6.89
C ILE A 10 -23.16 7.60 7.53
N LYS A 11 -23.56 7.23 8.74
CA LYS A 11 -24.50 8.00 9.54
C LYS A 11 -23.72 9.02 10.36
N LEU A 12 -23.80 10.29 9.95
CA LEU A 12 -23.12 11.41 10.63
C LEU A 12 -23.90 11.86 11.87
N ASP A 13 -25.22 11.95 11.76
CA ASP A 13 -26.12 12.27 12.87
C ASP A 13 -27.48 11.57 12.69
N GLN A 14 -28.53 11.99 13.40
CA GLN A 14 -29.85 11.34 13.30
C GLN A 14 -30.51 11.54 11.93
N ASP A 15 -30.23 12.65 11.25
CA ASP A 15 -30.92 13.11 10.06
C ASP A 15 -30.03 13.04 8.80
N ARG A 16 -28.72 12.88 8.97
CA ARG A 16 -27.74 12.84 7.87
C ARG A 16 -27.11 11.46 7.69
N LEU A 17 -27.44 10.84 6.56
CA LEU A 17 -26.89 9.57 6.08
C LEU A 17 -26.27 9.77 4.71
N GLU A 18 -24.95 9.64 4.62
CA GLU A 18 -24.24 9.64 3.34
C GLU A 18 -24.05 8.20 2.85
N THR A 19 -24.36 7.97 1.58
CA THR A 19 -24.12 6.68 0.90
C THR A 19 -23.17 6.85 -0.27
N PHE A 20 -22.11 6.06 -0.32
CA PHE A 20 -21.17 5.96 -1.43
C PHE A 20 -21.23 4.55 -2.01
N ASN A 21 -21.44 4.45 -3.31
CA ASN A 21 -21.52 3.17 -4.03
C ASN A 21 -20.31 3.08 -4.96
N PHE A 22 -19.39 2.16 -4.67
CA PHE A 22 -18.25 1.86 -5.52
C PHE A 22 -18.58 0.61 -6.33
N ARG A 23 -18.61 0.74 -7.65
CA ARG A 23 -18.84 -0.38 -8.57
C ARG A 23 -17.55 -0.66 -9.32
N LEU A 24 -16.98 -1.83 -9.14
CA LEU A 24 -15.73 -2.22 -9.77
C LEU A 24 -16.03 -3.18 -10.91
N ASP A 25 -15.36 -3.00 -12.04
CA ASP A 25 -15.38 -3.97 -13.13
C ASP A 25 -14.73 -5.29 -12.68
N GLU A 26 -15.39 -6.42 -12.95
CA GLU A 26 -14.94 -7.74 -12.43
C GLU A 26 -13.60 -8.21 -13.00
N ASP A 27 -13.22 -7.75 -14.20
CA ASP A 27 -12.01 -8.22 -14.88
C ASP A 27 -10.84 -7.27 -14.65
N THR A 28 -11.10 -5.96 -14.71
CA THR A 28 -10.07 -4.92 -14.65
C THR A 28 -9.89 -4.32 -13.26
N PHE A 29 -10.89 -4.49 -12.38
CA PHE A 29 -11.02 -3.82 -11.07
C PHE A 29 -11.01 -2.29 -11.14
N ASP A 30 -11.22 -1.71 -12.31
CA ASP A 30 -11.37 -0.26 -12.45
C ASP A 30 -12.75 0.17 -11.96
N LEU A 31 -12.82 1.39 -11.42
CA LEU A 31 -14.08 1.97 -10.99
C LEU A 31 -14.97 2.26 -12.19
N ILE A 32 -16.17 1.68 -12.19
CA ILE A 32 -17.26 2.00 -13.11
C ILE A 32 -17.92 3.28 -12.62
N GLY A 33 -17.31 4.40 -12.99
CA GLY A 33 -17.78 5.74 -12.67
C GLY A 33 -18.76 6.30 -13.70
N GLU A 34 -19.56 7.25 -13.25
CA GLU A 34 -20.31 8.15 -14.15
C GLU A 34 -19.43 9.37 -14.46
N GLU A 35 -19.60 9.96 -15.65
CA GLU A 35 -18.93 11.21 -15.98
C GLU A 35 -19.31 12.29 -14.96
N VAL A 36 -18.31 12.99 -14.42
CA VAL A 36 -18.52 14.12 -13.52
C VAL A 36 -18.73 15.37 -14.36
N PRO A 37 -19.94 15.93 -14.43
CA PRO A 37 -20.15 17.18 -15.16
C PRO A 37 -19.47 18.32 -14.41
N ASP A 38 -18.77 19.18 -15.14
CA ASP A 38 -18.06 20.37 -14.64
C ASP A 38 -17.19 20.10 -13.38
N PRO A 39 -16.15 19.24 -13.48
CA PRO A 39 -15.30 18.92 -12.34
C PRO A 39 -14.68 20.18 -11.71
N PRO A 40 -14.52 20.22 -10.37
CA PRO A 40 -13.89 21.37 -9.71
C PRO A 40 -12.46 21.58 -10.21
N ARG A 41 -12.03 22.85 -10.33
CA ARG A 41 -10.69 23.22 -10.80
C ARG A 41 -9.56 22.51 -10.05
N TRP A 42 -9.70 22.27 -8.75
CA TRP A 42 -8.68 21.57 -7.97
C TRP A 42 -8.49 20.11 -8.40
N THR A 43 -9.37 19.55 -9.23
CA THR A 43 -9.26 18.20 -9.80
C THR A 43 -8.49 18.16 -11.13
N GLU A 44 -8.22 19.31 -11.76
CA GLU A 44 -7.40 19.42 -12.98
C GLU A 44 -6.02 18.77 -12.78
N LEU A 45 -5.45 18.16 -13.82
CA LEU A 45 -4.19 17.43 -13.69
C LEU A 45 -3.05 18.35 -13.23
N GLU A 46 -2.94 19.53 -13.85
CA GLU A 46 -1.88 20.52 -13.58
C GLU A 46 -2.00 21.16 -12.18
N TYR A 47 -3.14 21.02 -11.51
CA TYR A 47 -3.35 21.60 -10.19
C TYR A 47 -2.58 20.83 -9.11
N SER A 48 -1.42 21.32 -8.68
CA SER A 48 -0.57 20.59 -7.70
C SER A 48 -0.26 19.16 -8.16
N GLN A 49 0.14 19.01 -9.42
CA GLN A 49 0.53 17.71 -10.00
C GLN A 49 1.68 17.07 -9.20
N CYS A 50 1.66 15.76 -9.01
CA CYS A 50 2.75 15.06 -8.32
C CYS A 50 4.02 15.05 -9.20
N GLY A 51 5.20 15.20 -8.59
CA GLY A 51 6.47 15.34 -9.32
C GLY A 51 6.87 14.12 -10.16
N HIS A 52 6.32 12.95 -9.82
CA HIS A 52 6.50 11.67 -10.52
C HIS A 52 5.27 11.25 -11.36
N CYS A 53 4.35 12.18 -11.66
CA CYS A 53 3.12 11.87 -12.40
C CYS A 53 3.45 11.35 -13.80
N PRO A 54 2.94 10.16 -14.19
CA PRO A 54 3.17 9.64 -15.54
C PRO A 54 2.20 10.19 -16.59
N LEU A 55 1.17 10.94 -16.17
CA LEU A 55 0.12 11.44 -17.06
C LEU A 55 0.49 12.82 -17.62
N SER A 56 0.12 13.06 -18.88
CA SER A 56 0.27 14.35 -19.55
C SER A 56 -1.06 15.13 -19.56
N SER A 57 -1.00 16.46 -19.49
CA SER A 57 -2.20 17.32 -19.59
C SER A 57 -2.83 17.34 -20.98
N GLU A 58 -2.09 16.89 -22.01
CA GLU A 58 -2.60 16.71 -23.37
C GLU A 58 -3.59 15.54 -23.48
N GLU A 59 -3.31 14.44 -22.78
CA GLU A 59 -4.13 13.22 -22.80
C GLU A 59 -5.13 13.16 -21.65
N HIS A 60 -4.80 13.79 -20.51
CA HIS A 60 -5.60 13.75 -19.29
C HIS A 60 -5.82 15.17 -18.75
N SER A 61 -7.05 15.68 -18.89
CA SER A 61 -7.43 16.99 -18.36
C SER A 61 -7.46 17.03 -16.82
N HIS A 62 -7.77 15.91 -16.18
CA HIS A 62 -7.95 15.80 -14.74
C HIS A 62 -7.07 14.70 -14.14
N CYS A 63 -6.66 14.89 -12.89
CA CYS A 63 -6.04 13.82 -12.10
C CYS A 63 -7.11 12.78 -11.76
N PRO A 64 -6.95 11.50 -12.16
CA PRO A 64 -7.98 10.48 -11.94
C PRO A 64 -8.33 10.31 -10.45
N LEU A 65 -7.32 10.36 -9.58
CA LEU A 65 -7.51 10.29 -8.13
C LEU A 65 -8.29 11.49 -7.59
N ALA A 66 -7.87 12.70 -7.94
CA ALA A 66 -8.54 13.93 -7.47
C ALA A 66 -10.00 13.99 -7.95
N LEU A 67 -10.24 13.54 -9.19
CA LEU A 67 -11.57 13.45 -9.76
C LEU A 67 -12.45 12.49 -8.95
N GLN A 68 -11.94 11.35 -8.49
CA GLN A 68 -12.77 10.46 -7.65
C GLN A 68 -12.98 11.01 -6.23
N MET A 69 -11.99 11.69 -5.67
CA MET A 69 -12.07 12.28 -4.34
C MET A 69 -13.06 13.44 -4.24
N HIS A 70 -13.45 14.08 -5.36
CA HIS A 70 -14.29 15.27 -5.30
C HIS A 70 -15.60 15.06 -4.54
N SER A 71 -16.24 13.91 -4.74
CA SER A 71 -17.50 13.57 -4.08
C SER A 71 -17.38 13.47 -2.56
N ILE A 72 -16.25 12.98 -2.06
CA ILE A 72 -15.96 12.90 -0.62
C ILE A 72 -15.75 14.31 -0.08
N VAL A 73 -14.92 15.10 -0.76
CA VAL A 73 -14.59 16.47 -0.37
C VAL A 73 -15.85 17.35 -0.29
N ASP A 74 -16.72 17.26 -1.30
CA ASP A 74 -17.96 18.04 -1.37
C ASP A 74 -18.96 17.63 -0.27
N ARG A 75 -19.14 16.33 -0.03
CA ARG A 75 -20.13 15.82 0.95
C ARG A 75 -19.69 15.94 2.40
N PHE A 76 -18.39 16.11 2.64
CA PHE A 76 -17.82 16.25 3.98
C PHE A 76 -17.18 17.61 4.24
N HIS A 77 -17.43 18.61 3.40
CA HIS A 77 -16.87 19.96 3.52
C HIS A 77 -17.17 20.67 4.85
N ASP A 78 -18.23 20.28 5.55
CA ASP A 78 -18.72 20.87 6.81
C ASP A 78 -18.45 20.00 8.05
N THR A 79 -17.71 18.91 7.90
CA THR A 79 -17.45 17.93 8.97
C THR A 79 -16.10 18.14 9.63
N ARG A 80 -15.94 17.58 10.84
CA ARG A 80 -14.65 17.46 11.53
C ARG A 80 -14.14 16.05 11.50
N SER A 81 -12.83 15.90 11.47
CA SER A 81 -12.14 14.62 11.35
C SER A 81 -12.46 13.64 12.49
N ILE A 82 -12.63 14.18 13.71
CA ILE A 82 -12.94 13.45 14.94
C ILE A 82 -14.44 13.22 15.18
N ASP A 83 -15.33 13.68 14.28
CA ASP A 83 -16.76 13.45 14.45
C ASP A 83 -17.03 11.95 14.51
N GLU A 84 -17.61 11.48 15.61
CA GLU A 84 -17.96 10.06 15.78
C GLU A 84 -19.15 9.71 14.90
N VAL A 85 -18.93 8.81 13.94
CA VAL A 85 -19.95 8.35 13.00
C VAL A 85 -20.20 6.86 13.16
N VAL A 86 -21.36 6.40 12.69
CA VAL A 86 -21.61 4.96 12.51
C VAL A 86 -21.53 4.65 11.03
N VAL A 87 -20.56 3.82 10.67
CA VAL A 87 -20.40 3.33 9.30
C VAL A 87 -20.90 1.89 9.19
N GLU A 88 -21.61 1.62 8.10
CA GLU A 88 -21.92 0.27 7.62
C GLU A 88 -21.29 0.11 6.23
N VAL A 89 -20.46 -0.92 6.05
CA VAL A 89 -19.87 -1.27 4.76
C VAL A 89 -20.43 -2.61 4.31
N ILE A 90 -20.95 -2.66 3.09
CA ILE A 90 -21.63 -3.81 2.52
C ILE A 90 -20.87 -4.24 1.27
N THR A 91 -20.44 -5.50 1.26
CA THR A 91 -19.98 -6.23 0.07
C THR A 91 -20.87 -7.46 -0.13
N ASP A 92 -20.65 -8.22 -1.20
CA ASP A 92 -21.36 -9.48 -1.41
C ASP A 92 -21.07 -10.52 -0.31
N GLU A 93 -19.83 -10.55 0.17
CA GLU A 93 -19.37 -11.55 1.14
C GLU A 93 -19.67 -11.17 2.59
N ARG A 94 -19.77 -9.87 2.91
CA ARG A 94 -19.86 -9.41 4.31
C ARG A 94 -20.53 -8.06 4.49
N ARG A 95 -21.03 -7.85 5.71
CA ARG A 95 -21.47 -6.55 6.22
C ARG A 95 -20.72 -6.24 7.49
N ILE A 96 -20.04 -5.09 7.51
CA ILE A 96 -19.28 -4.60 8.67
C ILE A 96 -19.98 -3.36 9.18
N ARG A 97 -20.12 -3.23 10.50
CA ARG A 97 -20.65 -2.03 11.13
C ARG A 97 -19.77 -1.63 12.30
N GLN A 98 -19.34 -0.37 12.33
CA GLN A 98 -18.46 0.16 13.36
C GLN A 98 -18.82 1.59 13.70
N LYS A 99 -18.57 1.99 14.96
CA LYS A 99 -18.58 3.38 15.40
C LYS A 99 -17.13 3.85 15.50
N THR A 100 -16.77 4.93 14.83
CA THR A 100 -15.39 5.44 14.77
C THR A 100 -15.36 6.90 14.31
N GLY A 101 -14.20 7.55 14.32
CA GLY A 101 -14.03 8.91 13.79
C GLY A 101 -14.16 8.96 12.26
N LEU A 102 -14.76 10.02 11.74
CA LEU A 102 -15.00 10.20 10.31
C LEU A 102 -13.73 10.06 9.46
N GLN A 103 -12.59 10.56 9.93
CA GLN A 103 -11.30 10.45 9.24
C GLN A 103 -10.88 8.99 8.95
N ARG A 104 -11.20 8.04 9.84
CA ARG A 104 -10.92 6.61 9.62
C ARG A 104 -11.84 6.02 8.56
N VAL A 105 -13.10 6.48 8.53
CA VAL A 105 -14.05 6.08 7.50
C VAL A 105 -13.62 6.61 6.14
N VAL A 106 -13.19 7.88 6.07
CA VAL A 106 -12.67 8.48 4.85
C VAL A 106 -11.38 7.79 4.40
N ALA A 107 -10.42 7.53 5.29
CA ALA A 107 -9.20 6.78 4.98
C ALA A 107 -9.53 5.39 4.40
N SER A 108 -10.44 4.65 5.03
CA SER A 108 -10.94 3.36 4.54
C SER A 108 -11.59 3.42 3.16
N MET A 109 -12.26 4.53 2.80
CA MET A 109 -12.74 4.75 1.44
C MET A 109 -11.60 5.11 0.47
N LEU A 110 -10.60 5.86 0.92
CA LEU A 110 -9.44 6.20 0.11
C LEU A 110 -8.56 4.98 -0.19
N ASP A 111 -8.41 4.05 0.76
CA ASP A 111 -7.80 2.73 0.56
C ASP A 111 -8.48 1.94 -0.57
N LEU A 112 -9.78 2.17 -0.79
CA LEU A 112 -10.52 1.59 -1.91
C LEU A 112 -10.38 2.42 -3.19
N ILE A 113 -10.48 3.75 -3.10
CA ILE A 113 -10.45 4.65 -4.27
C ILE A 113 -9.09 4.67 -4.95
N TYR A 114 -8.00 4.70 -4.17
CA TYR A 114 -6.64 4.80 -4.70
C TYR A 114 -6.37 3.71 -5.75
N PRO A 115 -6.56 2.40 -5.46
CA PRO A 115 -6.33 1.35 -6.43
C PRO A 115 -7.18 1.41 -7.71
N ILE A 116 -8.40 1.95 -7.62
CA ILE A 116 -9.44 1.86 -8.66
C ILE A 116 -9.69 3.17 -9.40
N CYS A 117 -9.02 4.26 -9.02
CA CYS A 117 -9.27 5.58 -9.59
C CYS A 117 -8.69 5.79 -10.99
N GLY A 118 -7.89 4.85 -11.50
CA GLY A 118 -7.23 4.96 -12.81
C GLY A 118 -5.86 5.65 -12.78
N CYS A 119 -5.31 5.99 -11.60
CA CYS A 119 -3.94 6.50 -11.50
C CYS A 119 -2.92 5.34 -11.69
N PRO A 120 -1.94 5.46 -12.62
CA PRO A 120 -0.98 4.37 -12.84
C PRO A 120 -0.07 4.09 -11.62
N LYS A 121 0.13 5.09 -10.76
CA LYS A 121 0.95 4.96 -9.54
C LYS A 121 0.30 4.10 -8.45
N THR A 122 -1.02 3.92 -8.51
CA THR A 122 -1.78 3.15 -7.51
C THR A 122 -2.30 1.82 -8.03
N ALA A 123 -2.17 1.55 -9.33
CA ALA A 123 -2.72 0.36 -9.99
C ALA A 123 -2.20 -0.97 -9.42
N PHE A 124 -1.00 -1.01 -8.85
CA PHE A 124 -0.43 -2.20 -8.20
C PHE A 124 -1.27 -2.70 -7.01
N MET A 125 -2.09 -1.82 -6.42
CA MET A 125 -2.93 -2.13 -5.27
C MET A 125 -4.33 -2.65 -5.65
N LYS A 126 -4.64 -2.80 -6.95
CA LYS A 126 -5.95 -3.31 -7.41
C LYS A 126 -6.41 -4.60 -6.71
N PRO A 127 -5.54 -5.59 -6.43
CA PRO A 127 -5.95 -6.76 -5.66
C PRO A 127 -6.48 -6.42 -4.26
N LEU A 128 -5.93 -5.39 -3.60
CA LEU A 128 -6.43 -4.94 -2.29
C LEU A 128 -7.83 -4.35 -2.38
N ALA A 129 -8.20 -3.70 -3.49
CA ALA A 129 -9.57 -3.24 -3.74
C ALA A 129 -10.53 -4.39 -4.05
N ARG A 130 -10.11 -5.40 -4.83
CA ARG A 130 -10.93 -6.59 -5.07
C ARG A 130 -11.22 -7.37 -3.78
N PHE A 131 -10.23 -7.44 -2.89
CA PHE A 131 -10.35 -8.04 -1.57
C PHE A 131 -10.42 -6.99 -0.47
N HIS A 132 -11.17 -5.91 -0.70
CA HIS A 132 -11.22 -4.78 0.22
C HIS A 132 -11.55 -5.20 1.65
N LEU A 133 -10.74 -4.73 2.60
CA LEU A 133 -10.99 -4.89 4.03
C LEU A 133 -11.25 -3.49 4.59
N PRO A 134 -12.53 -3.12 4.79
CA PRO A 134 -12.87 -1.82 5.34
C PRO A 134 -12.35 -1.66 6.76
N LEU A 135 -11.80 -0.49 7.08
CA LEU A 135 -11.34 -0.12 8.43
C LEU A 135 -10.22 -1.05 8.95
N CYS A 136 -9.39 -1.52 8.01
CA CYS A 136 -8.22 -2.37 8.24
C CYS A 136 -7.34 -1.82 9.36
N SER A 137 -6.88 -2.68 10.26
CA SER A 137 -5.85 -2.30 11.24
C SER A 137 -4.49 -2.15 10.57
N GLU A 138 -3.52 -1.59 11.29
CA GLU A 138 -2.13 -1.46 10.86
C GLU A 138 -1.52 -2.84 10.58
N GLU A 139 -1.68 -3.79 11.51
CA GLU A 139 -1.20 -5.17 11.38
C GLU A 139 -1.86 -5.90 10.18
N GLU A 140 -3.17 -5.74 10.01
CA GLU A 140 -3.88 -6.29 8.85
C GLU A 140 -3.40 -5.66 7.54
N THR A 141 -3.08 -4.36 7.56
CA THR A 141 -2.58 -3.64 6.38
C THR A 141 -1.23 -4.20 5.96
N VAL A 142 -0.27 -4.30 6.88
CA VAL A 142 1.06 -4.85 6.59
C VAL A 142 0.97 -6.29 6.11
N PHE A 143 0.18 -7.13 6.77
CA PHE A 143 -0.02 -8.52 6.37
C PHE A 143 -0.60 -8.64 4.95
N ARG A 144 -1.64 -7.86 4.64
CA ARG A 144 -2.32 -7.93 3.34
C ARG A 144 -1.44 -7.42 2.21
N VAL A 145 -0.72 -6.32 2.44
CA VAL A 145 0.14 -5.69 1.46
C VAL A 145 1.35 -6.56 1.14
N THR A 146 2.03 -7.07 2.16
CA THR A 146 3.18 -7.98 1.98
C THR A 146 2.74 -9.28 1.31
N GLY A 147 1.65 -9.88 1.76
CA GLY A 147 1.09 -11.09 1.16
C GLY A 147 0.66 -10.89 -0.30
N MET A 148 -0.02 -9.78 -0.61
CA MET A 148 -0.37 -9.41 -1.98
C MET A 148 0.89 -9.27 -2.85
N TYR A 149 1.90 -8.54 -2.37
CA TYR A 149 3.13 -8.32 -3.12
C TYR A 149 3.87 -9.63 -3.38
N LEU A 150 4.05 -10.48 -2.37
CA LEU A 150 4.68 -11.80 -2.54
C LEU A 150 3.93 -12.69 -3.53
N LEU A 151 2.60 -12.64 -3.53
CA LEU A 151 1.80 -13.37 -4.52
C LEU A 151 2.00 -12.83 -5.94
N ALA A 152 2.08 -11.50 -6.11
CA ALA A 152 2.42 -10.89 -7.39
C ALA A 152 3.82 -11.31 -7.88
N GLN A 153 4.79 -11.35 -6.97
CA GLN A 153 6.15 -11.80 -7.27
C GLN A 153 6.21 -13.28 -7.63
N TYR A 154 5.42 -14.12 -6.96
CA TYR A 154 5.25 -15.52 -7.35
C TYR A 154 4.71 -15.64 -8.77
N PHE A 155 3.70 -14.86 -9.18
CA PHE A 155 3.22 -14.90 -10.56
C PHE A 155 4.27 -14.42 -11.56
N LEU A 156 5.03 -13.36 -11.22
CA LEU A 156 6.12 -12.88 -12.06
C LEU A 156 7.24 -13.92 -12.24
N SER A 157 7.57 -14.70 -11.21
CA SER A 157 8.59 -15.76 -11.29
C SER A 157 8.16 -16.93 -12.19
N ARG A 158 6.84 -17.12 -12.39
CA ARG A 158 6.27 -18.12 -13.29
C ARG A 158 6.18 -17.66 -14.76
N THR A 159 6.52 -16.41 -15.05
CA THR A 159 6.59 -15.92 -16.44
C THR A 159 7.85 -16.42 -17.15
N ALA A 160 7.86 -16.36 -18.48
CA ALA A 160 9.04 -16.72 -19.29
C ALA A 160 10.31 -15.92 -18.92
N THR A 161 10.14 -14.74 -18.29
CA THR A 161 11.29 -13.91 -17.86
C THR A 161 11.85 -14.31 -16.49
N GLY A 162 11.11 -15.06 -15.65
CA GLY A 162 11.57 -15.48 -14.33
C GLY A 162 11.98 -14.35 -13.38
N LYS A 163 11.42 -13.14 -13.56
CA LYS A 163 11.87 -11.92 -12.87
C LYS A 163 11.32 -11.71 -11.47
N GLY A 164 10.36 -12.52 -11.01
CA GLY A 164 9.83 -12.40 -9.65
C GLY A 164 10.91 -12.57 -8.58
N ARG A 165 10.82 -11.74 -7.53
CA ARG A 165 11.78 -11.69 -6.40
C ARG A 165 11.00 -11.67 -5.09
N ILE A 166 11.44 -12.40 -4.08
CA ILE A 166 10.74 -12.47 -2.78
C ILE A 166 11.09 -11.27 -1.89
N GLU A 167 12.16 -10.57 -2.25
CA GLU A 167 12.66 -9.36 -1.61
C GLU A 167 11.67 -8.20 -1.78
N PHE A 168 11.54 -7.38 -0.74
CA PHE A 168 10.55 -6.30 -0.68
C PHE A 168 11.04 -4.95 -1.23
N ASP A 169 12.21 -4.87 -1.87
CA ASP A 169 12.74 -3.61 -2.45
C ASP A 169 11.73 -2.94 -3.39
N GLY A 170 11.04 -3.73 -4.22
CA GLY A 170 9.99 -3.23 -5.12
C GLY A 170 8.78 -2.70 -4.36
N LEU A 171 8.40 -3.32 -3.24
CA LEU A 171 7.31 -2.85 -2.40
C LEU A 171 7.69 -1.53 -1.70
N THR A 172 8.91 -1.44 -1.18
CA THR A 172 9.49 -0.20 -0.64
C THR A 172 9.45 0.92 -1.69
N GLY A 173 9.83 0.63 -2.94
CA GLY A 173 9.73 1.57 -4.05
C GLY A 173 8.30 2.05 -4.32
N ILE A 174 7.31 1.14 -4.33
CA ILE A 174 5.89 1.46 -4.51
C ILE A 174 5.40 2.40 -3.39
N TYR A 175 5.78 2.15 -2.14
CA TYR A 175 5.34 2.98 -1.02
C TYR A 175 6.06 4.34 -0.95
N ASN A 176 7.32 4.44 -1.35
CA ASN A 176 7.99 5.72 -1.53
C ASN A 176 7.31 6.59 -2.61
N ASP A 177 6.87 5.96 -3.70
CA ASP A 177 6.03 6.61 -4.70
C ASP A 177 4.69 7.05 -4.08
N LEU A 178 4.07 6.21 -3.25
CA LEU A 178 2.81 6.53 -2.57
C LEU A 178 2.95 7.74 -1.63
N HIS A 179 4.06 7.87 -0.90
CA HIS A 179 4.36 9.04 -0.06
C HIS A 179 4.43 10.33 -0.89
N THR A 180 5.11 10.25 -2.04
CA THR A 180 5.20 11.38 -2.99
C THR A 180 3.82 11.78 -3.51
N LEU A 181 2.97 10.78 -3.84
CA LEU A 181 1.59 11.01 -4.28
C LEU A 181 0.75 11.65 -3.17
N ASN A 182 0.77 11.09 -1.96
CA ASN A 182 0.01 11.57 -0.80
C ASN A 182 0.37 13.01 -0.44
N THR A 183 1.66 13.36 -0.49
CA THR A 183 2.12 14.74 -0.29
C THR A 183 1.51 15.71 -1.31
N ALA A 184 1.44 15.32 -2.58
CA ALA A 184 0.82 16.14 -3.63
C ALA A 184 -0.71 16.25 -3.45
N VAL A 185 -1.37 15.16 -3.05
CA VAL A 185 -2.80 15.13 -2.76
C VAL A 185 -3.13 16.01 -1.55
N ALA A 186 -2.33 15.96 -0.48
CA ALA A 186 -2.50 16.82 0.70
C ALA A 186 -2.42 18.31 0.32
N ARG A 187 -1.41 18.70 -0.48
CA ARG A 187 -1.28 20.08 -1.02
C ARG A 187 -2.49 20.47 -1.87
N ARG A 188 -2.99 19.56 -2.70
CA ARG A 188 -4.20 19.77 -3.51
C ARG A 188 -5.44 20.00 -2.64
N LEU A 189 -5.57 19.30 -1.52
CA LEU A 189 -6.71 19.43 -0.61
C LEU A 189 -6.68 20.68 0.27
N GLN A 190 -5.49 21.25 0.55
CA GLN A 190 -5.36 22.47 1.36
C GLN A 190 -6.22 23.61 0.80
N SER A 191 -6.30 23.73 -0.52
CA SER A 191 -7.11 24.74 -1.22
C SER A 191 -8.50 24.27 -1.62
N ALA A 192 -8.77 22.96 -1.61
CA ALA A 192 -10.04 22.39 -2.05
C ALA A 192 -11.14 22.41 -0.97
N THR A 193 -10.77 22.38 0.31
CA THR A 193 -11.72 22.32 1.42
C THR A 193 -11.17 22.92 2.71
N SER A 194 -12.05 23.50 3.52
CA SER A 194 -11.74 23.91 4.89
C SER A 194 -11.87 22.76 5.90
N SER A 195 -12.57 21.67 5.55
CA SER A 195 -12.71 20.51 6.43
C SER A 195 -11.35 19.83 6.66
N ASP A 196 -11.09 19.47 7.91
CA ASP A 196 -9.93 18.68 8.32
C ASP A 196 -10.14 17.17 8.11
N SER A 197 -11.39 16.70 7.95
CA SER A 197 -11.72 15.28 7.84
C SER A 197 -10.99 14.58 6.69
N THR A 198 -11.03 15.18 5.49
CA THR A 198 -10.38 14.61 4.31
C THR A 198 -8.86 14.83 4.36
N LYS A 199 -8.41 15.95 4.95
CA LYS A 199 -6.96 16.24 5.10
C LYS A 199 -6.31 15.24 6.05
N ASN A 200 -6.91 15.00 7.21
CA ASN A 200 -6.41 14.07 8.22
C ASN A 200 -6.54 12.61 7.75
N ALA A 201 -7.53 12.29 6.91
CA ALA A 201 -7.59 11.00 6.24
C ALA A 201 -6.40 10.76 5.31
N ILE A 202 -5.92 11.77 4.58
CA ILE A 202 -4.70 11.65 3.76
C ILE A 202 -3.46 11.52 4.64
N THR A 203 -3.40 12.20 5.79
CA THR A 203 -2.32 12.01 6.77
C THR A 203 -2.28 10.56 7.27
N LEU A 204 -3.44 9.95 7.55
CA LEU A 204 -3.55 8.52 7.88
C LEU A 204 -3.02 7.63 6.75
N MET A 205 -3.37 7.92 5.51
CA MET A 205 -2.86 7.18 4.34
C MET A 205 -1.34 7.34 4.18
N ASP A 206 -0.81 8.54 4.40
CA ASP A 206 0.61 8.86 4.26
C ASP A 206 1.46 8.19 5.33
N MET A 207 0.91 8.06 6.54
CA MET A 207 1.51 7.27 7.61
C MET A 207 1.85 5.86 7.12
N TYR A 208 0.92 5.15 6.47
CA TYR A 208 1.18 3.81 5.95
C TYR A 208 2.29 3.78 4.90
N SER A 209 2.44 4.85 4.13
CA SER A 209 3.54 4.95 3.16
C SER A 209 4.92 5.13 3.74
N THR A 210 5.00 5.54 5.01
CA THR A 210 6.25 5.56 5.78
C THR A 210 6.41 4.29 6.61
N LEU A 211 5.34 3.83 7.24
CA LEU A 211 5.34 2.65 8.10
C LEU A 211 5.73 1.40 7.31
N VAL A 212 5.06 1.09 6.19
CA VAL A 212 5.33 -0.16 5.47
C VAL A 212 6.82 -0.32 5.12
N PRO A 213 7.51 0.65 4.47
CA PRO A 213 8.96 0.56 4.22
C PRO A 213 9.82 0.32 5.47
N LEU A 214 9.55 1.07 6.54
CA LEU A 214 10.32 0.98 7.79
C LEU A 214 10.20 -0.41 8.45
N LEU A 215 9.08 -1.08 8.21
CA LEU A 215 8.65 -2.23 8.99
C LEU A 215 8.80 -3.54 8.23
N LEU A 216 9.09 -3.51 6.94
CA LEU A 216 9.32 -4.73 6.16
C LEU A 216 10.47 -5.59 6.71
N GLU A 217 11.48 -4.97 7.34
CA GLU A 217 12.62 -5.69 7.93
C GLU A 217 12.31 -6.19 9.36
N ASP A 218 11.59 -5.40 10.18
CA ASP A 218 11.32 -5.70 11.60
C ASP A 218 9.94 -6.35 11.88
N GLU A 219 8.87 -6.07 11.13
CA GLU A 219 7.52 -6.61 11.39
C GLU A 219 7.32 -8.04 10.92
N LEU A 220 7.98 -8.46 9.83
CA LEU A 220 7.97 -9.86 9.43
C LEU A 220 8.51 -10.74 10.56
N VAL A 221 9.35 -10.18 11.43
CA VAL A 221 9.90 -10.84 12.62
C VAL A 221 8.82 -11.06 13.68
N GLU A 222 7.97 -10.08 13.97
CA GLU A 222 6.84 -10.22 14.91
C GLU A 222 5.76 -11.15 14.34
N MET A 223 5.38 -10.98 13.08
CA MET A 223 4.40 -11.83 12.40
C MET A 223 4.89 -13.26 12.19
N ARG A 224 6.20 -13.51 12.14
CA ARG A 224 6.79 -14.86 12.02
C ARG A 224 6.28 -15.80 13.11
N GLY A 225 5.95 -15.27 14.29
CA GLY A 225 5.32 -16.01 15.38
C GLY A 225 3.98 -16.66 15.00
N PHE A 226 3.25 -16.13 14.02
CA PHE A 226 1.99 -16.72 13.54
C PHE A 226 2.21 -17.93 12.62
N PHE A 227 3.42 -18.10 12.10
CA PHE A 227 3.74 -19.13 11.12
C PHE A 227 4.49 -20.33 11.70
N GLN A 228 4.50 -20.49 13.03
CA GLN A 228 5.26 -21.57 13.69
C GLN A 228 4.92 -22.98 13.18
N ALA A 229 3.69 -23.22 12.72
CA ALA A 229 3.31 -24.50 12.11
C ALA A 229 4.02 -24.81 10.78
N TYR A 230 4.57 -23.80 10.10
CA TYR A 230 5.36 -23.93 8.88
C TYR A 230 6.87 -23.93 9.14
N LEU A 231 7.30 -23.53 10.35
CA LEU A 231 8.71 -23.42 10.70
C LEU A 231 9.20 -24.74 11.34
N PRO A 232 10.47 -25.12 11.09
CA PRO A 232 11.11 -26.23 11.80
C PRO A 232 11.10 -26.03 13.33
N GLU A 233 10.99 -27.11 14.12
CA GLU A 233 10.93 -27.05 15.59
C GLU A 233 12.18 -26.42 16.24
N ASP A 234 13.31 -26.44 15.53
CA ASP A 234 14.62 -25.89 15.88
C ASP A 234 14.83 -24.47 15.37
N SER A 235 13.83 -23.86 14.72
CA SER A 235 13.94 -22.47 14.28
C SER A 235 14.05 -21.53 15.48
N GLU A 236 15.10 -20.71 15.48
CA GLU A 236 15.28 -19.69 16.51
C GLU A 236 14.04 -18.80 16.58
N LYS A 237 13.46 -18.69 17.78
CA LYS A 237 12.43 -17.69 18.04
C LYS A 237 13.09 -16.34 17.84
N PRO A 238 12.62 -15.53 16.88
CA PRO A 238 13.23 -14.25 16.66
C PRO A 238 13.13 -13.42 17.94
N GLN A 239 14.20 -12.73 18.29
CA GLN A 239 14.12 -11.72 19.33
C GLN A 239 13.27 -10.59 18.76
N VAL A 240 12.15 -10.31 19.42
CA VAL A 240 11.34 -9.13 19.13
C VAL A 240 12.20 -7.93 19.51
N LEU A 241 12.85 -7.31 18.52
CA LEU A 241 13.78 -6.20 18.72
C LEU A 241 13.04 -4.87 18.98
N SER A 242 11.73 -4.82 18.78
CA SER A 242 10.92 -3.61 18.88
C SER A 242 9.54 -3.87 19.52
N ASN A 243 8.97 -2.91 20.25
CA ASN A 243 7.55 -2.93 20.67
C ASN A 243 6.67 -2.21 19.64
N TYR A 244 6.84 -2.53 18.36
CA TYR A 244 6.23 -1.74 17.29
C TYR A 244 4.70 -1.80 17.32
N LEU A 245 4.09 -3.00 17.44
CA LEU A 245 2.63 -3.12 17.48
C LEU A 245 2.02 -2.26 18.59
N GLU A 246 2.72 -2.14 19.72
CA GLU A 246 2.33 -1.23 20.80
C GLU A 246 2.49 0.25 20.41
N LYS A 247 3.60 0.62 19.76
CA LYS A 247 3.86 1.99 19.28
C LYS A 247 2.90 2.43 18.17
N ALA A 248 2.65 1.60 17.17
CA ALA A 248 1.70 1.89 16.09
C ALA A 248 0.27 1.94 16.61
N LYS A 249 -0.11 1.05 17.53
CA LYS A 249 -1.41 1.12 18.17
C LYS A 249 -1.56 2.38 19.03
N ALA A 250 -0.53 2.74 19.79
CA ALA A 250 -0.50 4.00 20.54
C ALA A 250 -0.60 5.22 19.61
N PHE A 251 0.10 5.20 18.47
CA PHE A 251 0.10 6.29 17.50
C PHE A 251 -1.23 6.38 16.71
N SER A 252 -1.82 5.24 16.33
CA SER A 252 -3.15 5.16 15.73
C SER A 252 -4.21 5.74 16.68
N MET A 253 -4.11 5.40 17.97
CA MET A 253 -4.92 6.01 19.03
C MET A 253 -4.63 7.50 19.19
N ASP A 254 -3.37 7.94 19.10
CA ASP A 254 -3.03 9.37 19.14
C ASP A 254 -3.61 10.11 17.93
N LEU A 255 -3.58 9.51 16.74
CA LEU A 255 -4.15 10.11 15.53
C LEU A 255 -5.67 10.16 15.57
N GLU A 256 -6.32 9.16 16.15
CA GLU A 256 -7.76 9.16 16.48
C GLU A 256 -8.13 10.31 17.43
N ASN A 257 -7.21 10.69 18.31
CA ASN A 257 -7.39 11.77 19.28
C ASN A 257 -6.78 13.11 18.85
N LEU A 258 -6.17 13.17 17.66
CA LEU A 258 -5.42 14.34 17.20
C LEU A 258 -6.41 15.40 16.69
N GLU A 259 -6.71 16.39 17.54
CA GLU A 259 -7.15 17.70 17.07
C GLU A 259 -5.95 18.39 16.37
N LEU A 260 -5.72 18.05 15.10
CA LEU A 260 -4.75 18.78 14.28
C LEU A 260 -5.32 20.16 13.98
N THR A 261 -5.02 21.12 14.87
CA THR A 261 -5.30 22.53 14.62
C THR A 261 -4.63 22.97 13.31
N PRO A 262 -5.36 23.58 12.35
CA PRO A 262 -4.74 24.19 11.19
C PRO A 262 -3.83 25.31 11.69
N LYS A 263 -2.52 25.18 11.52
CA LYS A 263 -1.62 26.33 11.66
C LYS A 263 -1.77 27.18 10.40
N ASP A 264 -2.44 28.31 10.54
CA ASP A 264 -2.33 29.43 9.61
C ASP A 264 -0.89 29.96 9.67
N ASP A 265 -0.25 30.03 8.51
CA ASP A 265 0.96 30.80 8.17
C ASP A 265 2.03 30.99 9.26
N GLU A 266 3.09 30.17 9.20
CA GLU A 266 4.47 30.68 9.18
C GLU A 266 5.40 29.55 8.70
N LEU A 267 6.16 29.83 7.62
CA LEU A 267 7.29 29.04 7.14
C LEU A 267 8.41 29.12 8.19
N GLU A 268 8.25 28.44 9.31
CA GLU A 268 9.36 28.05 10.17
C GLU A 268 9.76 26.62 9.81
N ASP A 269 11.05 26.43 9.61
CA ASP A 269 11.76 25.21 9.21
C ASP A 269 11.70 24.15 10.31
N ASN A 270 10.49 23.71 10.64
CA ASN A 270 10.24 22.69 11.62
C ASN A 270 9.19 21.74 11.06
N ASP A 271 9.68 20.71 10.37
CA ASP A 271 8.92 19.56 9.93
C ASP A 271 8.00 19.12 11.05
N GLY A 272 6.68 19.30 10.88
CA GLY A 272 5.61 18.84 11.79
C GLY A 272 5.52 17.31 11.90
N VAL A 273 6.63 16.64 11.63
CA VAL A 273 6.92 15.24 11.78
C VAL A 273 7.28 15.02 13.26
N PRO A 274 6.48 14.24 14.02
CA PRO A 274 6.79 13.90 15.40
C PRO A 274 8.23 13.38 15.56
N GLU A 275 8.88 13.70 16.68
CA GLU A 275 10.31 13.39 16.90
C GLU A 275 10.66 11.90 16.70
N TRP A 276 9.73 11.00 16.95
CA TRP A 276 9.95 9.56 16.74
C TRP A 276 10.00 9.17 15.26
N ILE A 277 9.32 9.89 14.36
CA ILE A 277 9.44 9.68 12.90
C ILE A 277 10.79 10.24 12.41
N LYS A 278 11.28 11.33 12.99
CA LYS A 278 12.66 11.82 12.73
C LYS A 278 13.70 10.81 13.21
N ALA A 279 13.47 10.19 14.38
CA ALA A 279 14.30 9.10 14.89
C ALA A 279 14.24 7.84 13.98
N ALA A 280 13.05 7.46 13.49
CA ALA A 280 12.88 6.36 12.54
C ALA A 280 13.51 6.63 11.17
N LYS A 281 13.58 7.90 10.74
CA LYS A 281 14.31 8.35 9.55
C LYS A 281 15.84 8.39 9.72
N GLY A 282 16.36 8.05 10.90
CA GLY A 282 17.79 8.10 11.20
C GLY A 282 18.37 9.51 11.36
N GLU A 283 17.53 10.53 11.56
CA GLU A 283 17.95 11.93 11.67
C GLU A 283 18.42 12.32 13.10
N LEU A 284 18.30 11.39 14.05
CA LEU A 284 18.94 11.47 15.37
C LEU A 284 19.82 10.23 15.56
N VAL A 285 21.08 10.33 15.16
CA VAL A 285 22.11 9.34 15.52
C VAL A 285 22.59 9.67 16.94
N GLU A 286 22.16 8.90 17.94
CA GLU A 286 22.96 8.77 19.15
C GLU A 286 24.24 8.01 18.78
N ALA A 287 25.39 8.58 19.14
CA ALA A 287 26.69 8.04 18.78
C ALA A 287 26.84 6.59 19.26
N PRO A 288 27.36 5.67 18.42
CA PRO A 288 27.51 4.28 18.82
C PRO A 288 28.54 4.18 19.96
N PRO A 289 28.33 3.28 20.94
CA PRO A 289 29.35 2.98 21.93
C PRO A 289 30.58 2.32 21.28
N GLU A 290 31.75 2.60 21.84
CA GLU A 290 33.06 2.18 21.31
C GLU A 290 33.17 0.67 21.06
N PRO A 291 33.92 0.24 20.03
CA PRO A 291 33.99 -1.16 19.62
C PRO A 291 34.75 -2.00 20.65
N VAL A 292 34.16 -3.14 21.00
CA VAL A 292 34.85 -4.24 21.69
C VAL A 292 35.54 -5.08 20.61
N GLU A 293 36.86 -5.24 20.74
CA GLU A 293 37.68 -6.10 19.89
C GLU A 293 37.25 -7.56 20.07
N ASP A 294 36.89 -8.25 18.98
CA ASP A 294 36.87 -9.71 18.95
C ASP A 294 37.47 -10.23 17.64
N GLU A 295 38.40 -11.18 17.80
CA GLU A 295 39.27 -11.72 16.75
C GLU A 295 38.49 -12.65 15.80
N ALA A 296 38.46 -12.31 14.51
CA ALA A 296 37.93 -13.17 13.46
C ALA A 296 38.93 -14.26 13.04
N LYS A 297 38.43 -15.48 12.86
CA LYS A 297 39.06 -16.53 12.03
C LYS A 297 38.10 -16.87 10.88
N ASP A 298 38.57 -16.62 9.66
CA ASP A 298 37.93 -17.00 8.40
C ASP A 298 38.04 -18.52 8.14
N GLU A 299 36.95 -19.15 7.70
CA GLU A 299 36.98 -20.32 6.80
C GLU A 299 35.89 -20.19 5.72
N PRO A 300 36.13 -20.66 4.47
CA PRO A 300 35.23 -20.43 3.33
C PRO A 300 34.14 -21.52 3.21
N GLU A 301 32.91 -21.13 2.88
CA GLU A 301 31.80 -22.04 2.59
C GLU A 301 31.87 -22.63 1.16
N GLU A 302 31.72 -23.96 1.07
CA GLU A 302 31.53 -24.72 -0.17
C GLU A 302 30.07 -24.64 -0.66
N LYS A 303 29.87 -24.59 -1.99
CA LYS A 303 28.55 -24.68 -2.64
C LYS A 303 28.04 -26.12 -2.62
N ASP A 304 26.83 -26.34 -2.09
CA ASP A 304 26.10 -27.61 -2.19
C ASP A 304 25.17 -27.64 -3.42
N ASP A 305 25.37 -28.62 -4.29
CA ASP A 305 24.67 -28.87 -5.57
C ASP A 305 23.66 -30.04 -5.44
N SER A 306 22.90 -30.09 -4.36
CA SER A 306 21.96 -31.19 -4.10
C SER A 306 20.56 -30.95 -4.72
N PRO A 307 19.93 -31.95 -5.39
CA PRO A 307 18.66 -31.77 -6.10
C PRO A 307 17.43 -31.73 -5.17
N PHE A 308 16.46 -30.88 -5.52
CA PHE A 308 15.23 -30.62 -4.74
C PHE A 308 14.26 -31.80 -4.81
N ILE A 309 13.72 -32.24 -3.65
CA ILE A 309 12.73 -33.30 -3.51
C ILE A 309 11.42 -32.69 -2.98
N THR A 310 10.30 -32.92 -3.66
CA THR A 310 8.98 -32.43 -3.22
C THR A 310 8.38 -33.30 -2.12
N SER A 311 7.42 -32.75 -1.38
CA SER A 311 6.81 -33.37 -0.18
C SER A 311 6.01 -34.66 -0.44
N ASP A 312 5.78 -35.02 -1.70
CA ASP A 312 5.18 -36.28 -2.15
C ASP A 312 6.21 -37.31 -2.67
N GLY A 313 7.50 -37.02 -2.55
CA GLY A 313 8.59 -37.96 -2.85
C GLY A 313 8.95 -38.07 -4.33
N LEU A 314 8.44 -37.19 -5.19
CA LEU A 314 8.84 -37.11 -6.59
C LEU A 314 10.21 -36.41 -6.70
N LYS A 315 11.19 -37.14 -7.26
CA LYS A 315 12.47 -36.56 -7.68
C LYS A 315 12.25 -35.80 -8.99
N LEU A 316 12.27 -34.48 -8.93
CA LEU A 316 12.39 -33.66 -10.12
C LEU A 316 13.86 -33.65 -10.52
N GLU A 317 14.24 -34.58 -11.41
CA GLU A 317 15.45 -34.36 -12.19
C GLU A 317 15.15 -33.19 -13.13
N LEU A 318 15.79 -32.04 -12.87
CA LEU A 318 15.88 -30.96 -13.84
C LEU A 318 16.58 -31.54 -15.06
N THR A 319 15.80 -32.02 -16.02
CA THR A 319 16.35 -32.34 -17.34
C THR A 319 16.81 -30.99 -17.89
N PRO A 320 18.11 -30.81 -18.21
CA PRO A 320 18.50 -29.68 -19.02
C PRO A 320 17.65 -29.77 -20.29
N MET A 321 16.89 -28.73 -20.60
CA MET A 321 16.30 -28.65 -21.94
C MET A 321 17.47 -28.70 -22.90
N GLU A 322 17.51 -29.73 -23.74
CA GLU A 322 18.38 -29.75 -24.90
C GLU A 322 18.21 -28.40 -25.60
N GLU A 323 19.29 -27.62 -25.62
CA GLU A 323 19.45 -26.60 -26.65
C GLU A 323 19.32 -27.37 -27.96
N LYS A 324 18.15 -27.28 -28.60
CA LYS A 324 18.10 -27.44 -30.05
C LYS A 324 18.92 -26.31 -30.61
N ALA A 325 20.23 -26.57 -30.74
CA ALA A 325 21.04 -25.96 -31.76
C ALA A 325 20.28 -26.16 -33.07
N SER A 326 19.77 -25.06 -33.60
CA SER A 326 19.44 -24.96 -35.01
C SER A 326 20.78 -24.92 -35.76
N ASP A 327 21.40 -26.09 -35.93
CA ASP A 327 22.32 -26.32 -37.03
C ASP A 327 21.44 -26.61 -38.25
N GLU A 328 21.06 -25.55 -38.95
CA GLU A 328 20.76 -25.64 -40.38
C GLU A 328 22.09 -25.90 -41.11
N ASP A 329 22.52 -27.17 -41.13
CA ASP A 329 23.44 -27.63 -42.15
C ASP A 329 22.65 -27.85 -43.45
N GLU A 330 22.80 -26.89 -44.37
CA GLU A 330 22.52 -27.06 -45.79
C GLU A 330 23.38 -28.22 -46.35
N GLU A 331 22.88 -29.45 -46.30
CA GLU A 331 23.31 -30.48 -47.25
C GLU A 331 22.55 -30.33 -48.57
N VAL A 332 23.20 -29.60 -49.48
CA VAL A 332 22.96 -29.65 -50.93
C VAL A 332 23.22 -31.08 -51.43
N PRO A 333 22.24 -31.79 -52.05
CA PRO A 333 22.56 -32.97 -52.81
C PRO A 333 23.16 -32.56 -54.17
N PRO A 334 24.31 -33.12 -54.59
CA PRO A 334 24.80 -32.90 -55.94
C PRO A 334 23.85 -33.63 -56.90
N GLY A 335 23.54 -32.98 -58.01
CA GLY A 335 22.59 -33.50 -58.99
C GLY A 335 22.93 -34.90 -59.49
N GLN A 336 21.87 -35.67 -59.71
CA GLN A 336 21.65 -36.49 -60.90
C GLN A 336 20.17 -36.82 -61.05
#